data_AF-A0A5B0NZU2-F1
#
_entry.id   AF-A0A5B0NZU2-F1
#
_cell.length_a   1.000
_cell.length_b   1.000
_cell.length_c   1.000
_cell.angle_alpha   90.00
_cell.angle_beta   90.00
_cell.angle_gamma   90.00
#
_symmetry.space_group_name_H-M   'P 1'
#
loop_
_entity.id
_entity.type
_entity.pdbx_description
1 polymer ?
#
loop_
_entity_poly.entity_id
_entity_poly.type
_entity_poly.pdbx_seq_one_letter_code
_entity_poly.pdbx_strand_id
1 'polypeptide(L)'
;MSIRQVQNVASLVSTVEALDGTAAVFPVWRSRIEDVLSMQNTLDIVNGTLPRPKEDSKSDSSVTRSTDYSKGYNPKEVVADWEALSELACSTIRLTLSRPLALRYRKTKPASRLFTTIVNAYEKNTRARRIRLHAAFWESKHDPNTPIALWIGVSLRASQAGQKTA
;
A
#
# COMPACT_ATOMS: atom_id res chain seq x y z
N MET A 1 -17.78 -12.57 -12.34
CA MET A 1 -16.85 -12.92 -11.24
C MET A 1 -17.62 -13.78 -10.24
N SER A 2 -17.01 -14.86 -9.73
CA SER A 2 -17.63 -15.70 -8.69
C SER A 2 -17.79 -14.89 -7.40
N ILE A 3 -18.87 -15.10 -6.65
CA ILE A 3 -19.09 -14.47 -5.34
C ILE A 3 -17.89 -14.82 -4.47
N ARG A 4 -17.09 -13.81 -4.14
CA ARG A 4 -15.84 -14.03 -3.41
C ARG A 4 -16.17 -14.38 -1.96
N GLN A 5 -15.86 -15.60 -1.56
CA GLN A 5 -15.99 -15.99 -0.16
C GLN A 5 -14.86 -15.33 0.66
N VAL A 6 -15.26 -14.46 1.58
CA VAL A 6 -14.39 -13.84 2.59
C VAL A 6 -14.31 -14.75 3.79
N GLN A 7 -13.10 -15.03 4.27
CA GLN A 7 -12.91 -15.80 5.50
C GLN A 7 -12.87 -14.87 6.71
N ASN A 8 -13.44 -15.34 7.82
CA ASN A 8 -13.33 -14.67 9.10
C ASN A 8 -11.92 -14.89 9.67
N VAL A 9 -11.14 -13.81 9.76
CA VAL A 9 -9.77 -13.82 10.28
C VAL A 9 -9.63 -13.10 11.62
N ALA A 10 -10.73 -12.81 12.32
CA ALA A 10 -10.71 -12.00 13.55
C ALA A 10 -9.75 -12.56 14.62
N SER A 11 -9.73 -13.88 14.81
CA SER A 11 -8.82 -14.56 15.74
C SER A 11 -7.35 -14.44 15.33
N LEU A 12 -7.06 -14.40 14.03
CA LEU A 12 -5.72 -14.27 13.49
C LEU A 12 -5.23 -12.81 13.60
N VAL A 13 -6.12 -11.83 13.42
CA VAL A 13 -5.79 -10.41 13.57
C VAL A 13 -5.24 -10.13 14.97
N SER A 14 -5.79 -10.74 16.02
CA SER A 14 -5.27 -10.58 17.39
C SER A 14 -3.89 -11.18 17.62
N THR A 15 -3.41 -12.06 16.73
CA THR A 15 -2.05 -12.64 16.82
C THR A 15 -1.00 -11.76 16.14
N VAL A 16 -1.41 -10.78 15.35
CA VAL A 16 -0.49 -9.86 14.68
C VAL A 16 0.00 -8.84 15.70
N GLU A 17 1.31 -8.81 15.93
CA GLU A 17 1.96 -7.78 16.75
C GLU A 17 1.65 -6.39 16.18
N ALA A 18 1.14 -5.48 17.02
CA ALA A 18 0.72 -4.17 16.56
C ALA A 18 1.91 -3.34 16.07
N LEU A 19 1.79 -2.75 14.87
CA LEU A 19 2.83 -1.88 14.33
C LEU A 19 2.92 -0.59 15.17
N ASP A 20 4.02 -0.44 15.89
CA ASP A 20 4.20 0.57 16.94
C ASP A 20 4.94 1.84 16.48
N GLY A 21 5.44 1.87 15.24
CA GLY A 21 6.29 2.96 14.75
C GLY A 21 7.76 2.57 14.62
N THR A 22 8.18 1.44 15.20
CA THR A 22 9.57 1.00 15.20
C THR A 22 9.88 0.17 13.95
N ALA A 23 11.11 0.31 13.45
CA ALA A 23 11.58 -0.46 12.31
C ALA A 23 11.82 -1.94 12.64
N ALA A 24 11.89 -2.30 13.93
CA ALA A 24 12.15 -3.67 14.39
C ALA A 24 10.92 -4.58 14.22
N VAL A 25 9.72 -4.06 14.52
CA VAL A 25 8.45 -4.80 14.42
C VAL A 25 8.00 -4.93 12.96
N PHE A 26 8.40 -4.01 12.10
CA PHE A 26 7.90 -3.92 10.71
C PHE A 26 8.05 -5.20 9.87
N PRO A 27 9.20 -5.92 9.83
CA PRO A 27 9.33 -7.13 9.01
C PRO A 27 8.38 -8.25 9.44
N VAL A 28 8.24 -8.45 10.76
CA VAL A 28 7.35 -9.47 11.33
C VAL A 28 5.89 -9.08 11.12
N TRP A 29 5.53 -7.83 11.41
CA TRP A 29 4.21 -7.29 11.15
C TRP A 29 3.81 -7.48 9.68
N ARG A 30 4.70 -7.13 8.75
CA ARG A 30 4.44 -7.23 7.31
C ARG A 30 4.11 -8.67 6.88
N SER A 31 4.95 -9.63 7.26
CA SER A 31 4.71 -11.04 6.91
C SER A 31 3.38 -11.52 7.46
N ARG A 32 3.08 -11.21 8.73
CA ARG A 32 1.84 -11.66 9.37
C ARG A 32 0.58 -11.01 8.80
N ILE A 33 0.61 -9.71 8.49
CA ILE A 33 -0.55 -9.06 7.90
C ILE A 33 -0.82 -9.54 6.46
N GLU A 34 0.24 -9.84 5.68
CA GLU A 34 0.09 -10.42 4.35
C GLU A 34 -0.57 -11.81 4.41
N ASP A 35 -0.17 -12.66 5.36
CA ASP A 35 -0.81 -13.96 5.60
C ASP A 35 -2.30 -13.81 5.97
N VAL A 36 -2.61 -12.88 6.89
CA VAL A 36 -4.01 -12.59 7.30
C VAL A 36 -4.85 -12.10 6.13
N LEU A 37 -4.33 -11.18 5.32
CA LEU A 37 -5.03 -10.65 4.15
C LEU A 37 -5.20 -11.71 3.05
N SER A 38 -4.25 -12.64 2.93
CA SER A 38 -4.32 -13.79 2.04
C SER A 38 -5.45 -14.73 2.47
N MET A 39 -5.48 -15.12 3.75
CA MET A 39 -6.55 -15.96 4.31
C MET A 39 -7.91 -15.28 4.24
N GLN A 40 -7.97 -13.97 4.48
CA GLN A 40 -9.19 -13.16 4.34
C GLN A 40 -9.67 -13.06 2.88
N ASN A 41 -8.84 -13.46 1.92
CA ASN A 41 -9.09 -13.37 0.49
C ASN A 41 -9.24 -11.90 0.05
N THR A 42 -8.30 -11.04 0.44
CA THR A 42 -8.27 -9.60 0.07
C THR A 42 -6.88 -9.10 -0.35
N LEU A 43 -5.86 -9.96 -0.30
CA LEU A 43 -4.47 -9.60 -0.59
C LEU A 43 -4.26 -9.07 -2.02
N ASP A 44 -4.99 -9.59 -3.00
CA ASP A 44 -4.99 -9.12 -4.39
C ASP A 44 -5.52 -7.69 -4.55
N ILE A 45 -6.50 -7.25 -3.74
CA ILE A 45 -6.98 -5.87 -3.71
C ILE A 45 -5.91 -4.97 -3.10
N VAL A 46 -5.26 -5.44 -2.03
CA VAL A 46 -4.19 -4.72 -1.35
C VAL A 46 -2.96 -4.57 -2.25
N ASN A 47 -2.60 -5.60 -3.00
CA ASN A 47 -1.52 -5.54 -3.99
C ASN A 47 -1.92 -4.80 -5.27
N GLY A 48 -3.20 -4.49 -5.45
CA GLY A 48 -3.73 -3.84 -6.65
C GLY A 48 -3.81 -4.77 -7.87
N THR A 49 -3.63 -6.09 -7.67
CA THR A 49 -3.81 -7.12 -8.69
C THR A 49 -5.27 -7.22 -9.13
N LEU A 50 -6.22 -6.99 -8.21
CA LEU A 50 -7.63 -6.82 -8.56
C LEU A 50 -7.93 -5.34 -8.84
N PRO A 51 -8.06 -4.93 -10.11
CA PRO A 51 -8.32 -3.54 -10.45
C PRO A 51 -9.69 -3.13 -9.93
N ARG A 52 -9.80 -1.88 -9.46
CA ARG A 52 -11.08 -1.28 -9.11
C ARG A 52 -11.94 -1.21 -10.38
N PRO A 53 -13.17 -1.77 -10.38
CA PRO A 53 -14.08 -1.62 -11.51
C PRO A 53 -14.31 -0.12 -11.79
N LYS A 54 -14.21 0.28 -13.06
CA LYS A 54 -14.55 1.64 -13.46
C LYS A 54 -16.07 1.74 -13.55
N GLU A 55 -16.64 2.75 -12.93
CA GLU A 55 -18.04 3.10 -13.16
C GLU A 55 -18.08 3.81 -14.52
N ASP A 56 -18.48 3.09 -15.57
CA ASP A 56 -18.54 3.64 -16.93
C ASP A 56 -19.49 4.84 -16.97
N SER A 57 -18.92 6.03 -16.92
CA SER A 57 -19.60 7.27 -17.24
C SER A 57 -19.45 7.53 -18.72
N LYS A 58 -20.54 7.29 -19.46
CA LYS A 58 -20.85 7.54 -20.89
C LYS A 58 -20.64 6.36 -21.85
N SER A 59 -21.80 5.96 -22.39
CA SER A 59 -21.99 5.25 -23.65
C SER A 59 -21.20 5.86 -24.81
N ASP A 60 -20.40 5.06 -25.51
CA ASP A 60 -20.37 5.13 -26.97
C ASP A 60 -19.93 3.81 -27.64
N SER A 61 -20.77 3.39 -28.58
CA SER A 61 -20.65 2.43 -29.69
C SER A 61 -19.80 1.15 -29.58
N SER A 62 -20.53 0.02 -29.60
CA SER A 62 -20.32 -1.19 -30.44
C SER A 62 -18.93 -1.84 -30.56
N VAL A 63 -18.74 -2.97 -29.87
CA VAL A 63 -18.25 -4.22 -30.47
C VAL A 63 -18.98 -5.42 -29.81
N THR A 64 -19.80 -6.08 -30.63
CA THR A 64 -20.27 -7.48 -30.56
C THR A 64 -20.76 -8.02 -29.21
N ARG A 65 -22.09 -7.93 -28.99
CA ARG A 65 -22.81 -8.79 -28.04
C ARG A 65 -22.70 -10.25 -28.50
N SER A 66 -21.75 -11.00 -27.96
CA SER A 66 -21.82 -12.45 -27.98
C SER A 66 -22.81 -12.89 -26.89
N THR A 67 -23.85 -13.57 -27.34
CA THR A 67 -24.96 -14.12 -26.57
C THR A 67 -24.48 -15.27 -25.71
N ASP A 68 -24.47 -15.09 -24.38
CA ASP A 68 -24.65 -16.14 -23.37
C ASP A 68 -24.82 -15.50 -21.98
N TYR A 69 -25.90 -14.73 -21.81
CA TYR A 69 -26.28 -14.16 -20.52
C TYR A 69 -27.18 -15.13 -19.76
N SER A 70 -26.56 -16.12 -19.15
CA SER A 70 -27.15 -16.78 -17.97
C SER A 70 -26.70 -16.00 -16.74
N LYS A 71 -27.67 -15.37 -16.05
CA LYS A 71 -27.59 -14.72 -14.72
C LYS A 71 -27.38 -13.19 -14.73
N GLY A 72 -28.39 -12.48 -14.22
CA GLY A 72 -28.46 -11.01 -14.15
C GLY A 72 -27.32 -10.38 -13.36
N TYR A 73 -26.29 -9.93 -14.07
CA TYR A 73 -25.08 -9.32 -13.52
C TYR A 73 -25.17 -7.79 -13.59
N ASN A 74 -25.13 -7.12 -12.43
CA ASN A 74 -25.25 -5.66 -12.29
C ASN A 74 -23.88 -5.00 -12.01
N PRO A 75 -23.37 -4.10 -12.86
CA PRO A 75 -22.10 -3.42 -12.64
C PRO A 75 -21.99 -2.68 -11.30
N LYS A 76 -23.11 -2.17 -10.76
CA LYS A 76 -23.12 -1.47 -9.46
C LYS A 76 -22.82 -2.40 -8.29
N GLU A 77 -23.28 -3.64 -8.35
CA GLU A 77 -23.00 -4.67 -7.33
C GLU A 77 -21.52 -5.02 -7.33
N VAL A 78 -20.89 -5.11 -8.52
CA VAL A 78 -19.45 -5.39 -8.64
C VAL A 78 -18.60 -4.27 -8.02
N VAL A 79 -18.97 -3.02 -8.25
CA VAL A 79 -18.30 -1.86 -7.64
C VAL A 79 -18.48 -1.88 -6.12
N ALA A 80 -19.71 -2.10 -5.65
CA ALA A 80 -20.03 -2.16 -4.22
C ALA A 80 -19.29 -3.31 -3.52
N ASP A 81 -19.23 -4.49 -4.13
CA ASP A 81 -18.49 -5.65 -3.62
C ASP A 81 -17.00 -5.36 -3.52
N TRP A 82 -16.40 -4.74 -4.55
CA TRP A 82 -15.00 -4.33 -4.51
C TRP A 82 -14.73 -3.30 -3.41
N GLU A 83 -15.60 -2.30 -3.25
CA GLU A 83 -15.48 -1.28 -2.19
C GLU A 83 -15.60 -1.89 -0.81
N ALA A 84 -16.54 -2.82 -0.60
CA ALA A 84 -16.70 -3.55 0.65
C ALA A 84 -15.46 -4.37 1.00
N LEU A 85 -14.88 -5.09 0.03
CA LEU A 85 -13.64 -5.84 0.22
C LEU A 85 -12.44 -4.92 0.52
N SER A 86 -12.36 -3.77 -0.15
CA SER A 86 -11.34 -2.75 0.09
C SER A 86 -11.47 -2.12 1.49
N GLU A 87 -12.70 -1.87 1.95
CA GLU A 87 -12.97 -1.34 3.29
C GLU A 87 -12.68 -2.37 4.38
N LEU A 88 -13.03 -3.64 4.13
CA LEU A 88 -12.68 -4.74 5.00
C LEU A 88 -11.16 -4.86 5.16
N ALA A 89 -10.41 -4.89 4.07
CA ALA A 89 -8.95 -4.93 4.11
C ALA A 89 -8.34 -3.70 4.82
N CYS A 90 -8.90 -2.50 4.60
CA CYS A 90 -8.50 -1.30 5.33
C CYS A 90 -8.69 -1.45 6.84
N SER A 91 -9.81 -2.05 7.25
CA SER A 91 -10.15 -2.27 8.66
C SER A 91 -9.20 -3.28 9.29
N THR A 92 -8.96 -4.41 8.62
CA THR A 92 -7.98 -5.43 9.03
C THR A 92 -6.60 -4.81 9.24
N ILE A 93 -6.09 -4.05 8.26
CA ILE A 93 -4.79 -3.38 8.38
C ILE A 93 -4.78 -2.45 9.59
N ARG A 94 -5.81 -1.60 9.76
CA ARG A 94 -5.87 -0.61 10.86
C ARG A 94 -5.94 -1.23 12.24
N LEU A 95 -6.59 -2.39 12.39
CA LEU A 95 -6.65 -3.11 13.66
C LEU A 95 -5.27 -3.61 14.12
N THR A 96 -4.34 -3.78 13.19
CA THR A 96 -2.94 -4.17 13.49
C THR A 96 -2.00 -2.97 13.65
N LEU A 97 -2.52 -1.74 13.62
CA LEU A 97 -1.73 -0.53 13.85
C LEU A 97 -1.89 -0.06 15.29
N SER A 98 -0.80 0.45 15.87
CA SER A 98 -0.88 1.24 17.09
C SER A 98 -1.82 2.45 16.90
N ARG A 99 -2.44 2.90 18.00
CA ARG A 99 -3.37 4.04 18.01
C ARG A 99 -2.88 5.28 17.24
N PRO A 100 -1.63 5.77 17.40
CA PRO A 100 -1.16 6.94 16.64
C PRO A 100 -1.09 6.68 15.13
N LEU A 101 -0.68 5.49 14.70
CA LEU A 101 -0.64 5.13 13.27
C LEU A 101 -2.04 4.95 12.69
N ALA A 102 -2.96 4.31 13.43
CA ALA A 102 -4.35 4.17 13.03
C ALA A 102 -5.02 5.54 12.82
N LEU A 103 -4.74 6.53 13.69
CA LEU A 103 -5.20 7.91 13.52
C LEU A 103 -4.59 8.57 12.28
N ARG A 104 -3.27 8.42 12.08
CA ARG A 104 -2.55 8.97 10.92
C ARG A 104 -3.11 8.48 9.59
N TYR A 105 -3.48 7.20 9.51
CA TYR A 105 -3.94 6.56 8.28
C TYR A 105 -5.46 6.39 8.18
N ARG A 106 -6.23 7.01 9.10
CA ARG A 106 -7.70 6.87 9.18
C ARG A 106 -8.46 7.24 7.90
N LYS A 107 -7.94 8.19 7.12
CA LYS A 107 -8.59 8.68 5.89
C LYS A 107 -8.02 8.07 4.62
N THR A 108 -6.99 7.22 4.72
CA THR A 108 -6.36 6.62 3.54
C THR A 108 -7.23 5.46 3.03
N LYS A 109 -7.74 5.64 1.82
CA LYS A 109 -8.43 4.63 1.00
C LYS A 109 -7.92 4.79 -0.45
N PRO A 110 -7.94 3.75 -1.29
CA PRO A 110 -8.33 2.35 -1.02
C PRO A 110 -7.24 1.57 -0.26
N ALA A 111 -7.50 0.29 0.06
CA ALA A 111 -6.59 -0.58 0.80
C ALA A 111 -5.18 -0.66 0.20
N SER A 112 -5.07 -0.70 -1.13
CA SER A 112 -3.78 -0.73 -1.83
C SER A 112 -2.90 0.47 -1.53
N ARG A 113 -3.50 1.66 -1.55
CA ARG A 113 -2.82 2.91 -1.20
C ARG A 113 -2.42 2.93 0.26
N LEU A 114 -3.29 2.47 1.16
CA LEU A 114 -3.01 2.38 2.60
C LEU A 114 -1.77 1.51 2.85
N PHE A 115 -1.80 0.27 2.38
CA PHE A 115 -0.72 -0.70 2.59
C PHE A 115 0.59 -0.21 1.99
N THR A 116 0.57 0.22 0.73
CA THR A 116 1.75 0.75 0.03
C THR A 116 2.32 1.97 0.73
N THR A 117 1.50 2.85 1.29
CA THR A 117 1.97 4.04 2.02
C THR A 117 2.69 3.64 3.31
N ILE A 118 2.15 2.66 4.05
CA ILE A 118 2.78 2.15 5.27
C ILE A 118 4.11 1.49 4.89
N VAL A 119 4.10 0.53 3.96
CA VAL A 119 5.29 -0.16 3.48
C VAL A 119 6.40 0.82 3.07
N ASN A 120 6.07 1.78 2.20
CA ASN A 120 7.02 2.79 1.76
C ASN A 120 7.57 3.63 2.91
N ALA A 121 6.75 3.97 3.90
CA ALA A 121 7.19 4.75 5.05
C ALA A 121 8.27 4.02 5.86
N TYR A 122 8.20 2.69 5.98
CA TYR A 122 9.20 1.91 6.71
C TYR A 122 10.39 1.53 5.84
N GLU A 123 10.18 1.12 4.58
CA GLU A 123 11.27 0.76 3.67
C GLU A 123 12.15 1.98 3.31
N LYS A 124 11.54 3.14 3.07
CA LYS A 124 12.28 4.38 2.76
C LYS A 124 12.87 5.04 4.02
N ASN A 125 12.42 4.64 5.20
CA ASN A 125 12.97 5.11 6.49
C ASN A 125 13.79 4.01 7.19
N THR A 126 14.42 3.15 6.40
CA THR A 126 15.34 2.13 6.92
C THR A 126 16.58 2.79 7.55
N ARG A 127 17.11 2.18 8.62
CA ARG A 127 18.40 2.58 9.22
C ARG A 127 19.50 2.64 8.16
N ALA A 128 19.53 1.66 7.24
CA ALA A 128 20.47 1.64 6.12
C ALA A 128 20.37 2.90 5.25
N ARG A 129 19.15 3.37 4.93
CA ARG A 129 18.97 4.62 4.18
C ARG A 129 19.42 5.85 4.99
N ARG A 130 19.14 5.91 6.29
CA ARG A 130 19.65 6.99 7.15
C ARG A 130 21.18 7.00 7.21
N ILE A 131 21.82 5.84 7.38
CA ILE A 131 23.28 5.71 7.37
C ILE A 131 23.85 6.13 6.02
N ARG A 132 23.25 5.72 4.90
CA ARG A 132 23.69 6.14 3.55
C ARG A 132 23.52 7.64 3.32
N LEU A 133 22.39 8.22 3.74
CA LEU A 133 22.17 9.66 3.65
C LEU A 133 23.19 10.43 4.48
N HIS A 134 23.50 9.94 5.68
CA HIS A 134 24.50 10.52 6.56
C HIS A 134 25.91 10.40 5.93
N ALA A 135 26.30 9.23 5.44
CA ALA A 135 27.57 9.02 4.75
C ALA A 135 27.70 9.92 3.50
N ALA A 136 26.69 9.93 2.62
CA ALA A 136 26.67 10.78 1.44
C ALA A 136 26.73 12.27 1.77
N PHE A 137 26.10 12.70 2.86
CA PHE A 137 26.18 14.08 3.33
C PHE A 137 27.61 14.42 3.80
N TRP A 138 28.22 13.59 4.63
CA TRP A 138 29.58 13.83 5.15
C TRP A 138 30.69 13.66 4.10
N GLU A 139 30.50 12.80 3.11
CA GLU A 139 31.45 12.58 2.02
C GLU A 139 31.32 13.65 0.91
N SER A 140 30.17 14.33 0.82
CA SER A 140 30.00 15.43 -0.12
C SER A 140 30.76 16.67 0.35
N LYS A 141 31.66 17.21 -0.48
CA LYS A 141 32.31 18.50 -0.21
C LYS A 141 31.41 19.65 -0.70
N HIS A 142 31.17 20.64 0.15
CA HIS A 142 30.48 21.87 -0.23
C HIS A 142 31.45 22.77 -1.01
N ASP A 143 31.08 23.16 -2.23
CA ASP A 143 31.76 24.24 -2.94
C ASP A 143 31.25 25.59 -2.38
N PRO A 144 32.13 26.45 -1.82
CA PRO A 144 31.75 27.75 -1.26
C PRO A 144 31.00 28.66 -2.24
N ASN A 145 31.16 28.47 -3.55
CA ASN A 145 30.51 29.29 -4.58
C ASN A 145 29.07 28.83 -4.88
N THR A 146 28.67 27.65 -4.39
CA THR A 146 27.32 27.12 -4.58
C THR A 146 26.44 27.51 -3.39
N PRO A 147 25.24 28.07 -3.62
CA PRO A 147 24.27 28.29 -2.54
C PRO A 147 23.98 27.00 -1.77
N ILE A 148 24.02 27.05 -0.45
CA ILE A 148 23.91 25.87 0.42
C ILE A 148 22.64 25.06 0.18
N ALA A 149 21.53 25.72 -0.17
CA ALA A 149 20.26 25.07 -0.50
C ALA A 149 20.34 24.23 -1.79
N LEU A 150 21.10 24.69 -2.79
CA LEU A 150 21.34 23.94 -4.02
C LEU A 150 22.24 22.74 -3.75
N TRP A 151 23.30 22.93 -2.96
CA TRP A 151 24.20 21.84 -2.57
C TRP A 151 23.47 20.74 -1.78
N ILE A 152 22.68 21.10 -0.76
CA ILE A 152 21.84 20.14 -0.01
C ILE A 152 20.91 19.38 -0.97
N GLY A 153 20.27 20.08 -1.91
CA GLY A 153 19.38 19.45 -2.89
C GLY A 153 20.09 18.46 -3.82
N VAL A 154 21.32 18.75 -4.23
CA VAL A 154 22.14 17.88 -5.09
C VAL A 154 22.63 16.66 -4.32
N SER A 155 23.17 16.82 -3.11
CA SER A 155 23.65 15.72 -2.26
C SER A 155 22.50 14.74 -1.91
N LEU A 156 21.30 15.26 -1.63
CA LEU A 156 20.12 14.44 -1.39
C LEU A 156 19.66 13.68 -2.65
N ARG A 157 19.76 14.27 -3.85
CA ARG A 157 19.41 13.58 -5.11
C ARG A 157 20.44 12.53 -5.51
N ALA A 158 21.72 12.80 -5.36
CA ALA A 158 22.81 11.86 -5.64
C ALA A 158 22.67 10.58 -4.79
N SER A 159 22.27 10.72 -3.52
CA SER A 159 21.99 9.58 -2.63
C SER A 159 20.82 8.68 -3.07
N GLN A 160 19.91 9.17 -3.93
CA GLN A 160 18.76 8.41 -4.44
C GLN A 160 19.06 7.67 -5.75
N ALA A 161 20.03 8.15 -6.54
CA ALA A 161 20.38 7.57 -7.84
C ALA A 161 21.05 6.19 -7.73
N GLY A 162 21.71 5.90 -6.60
CA GLY A 162 22.30 4.57 -6.32
C GLY A 162 21.28 3.44 -6.09
N GLN A 163 19.98 3.68 -6.24
CA GLN A 163 18.93 2.64 -6.17
C GLN A 163 18.59 1.99 -7.52
N LYS A 164 19.11 2.49 -8.67
CA LYS A 164 18.74 1.98 -10.01
C LYS A 164 19.73 0.98 -10.62
N THR A 165 20.78 0.62 -9.90
CA THR A 165 21.81 -0.32 -10.35
C THR A 165 22.09 -1.34 -9.25
N ALA A 166 21.15 -2.23 -9.00
CA ALA A 166 21.34 -3.48 -8.28
C ALA A 166 20.19 -4.41 -8.64
#